data_AF-A0A925XGJ8-F1
#
_entry.id   AF-A0A925XGJ8-F1
#
_cell.length_a   1.000
_cell.length_b   1.000
_cell.length_c   1.000
_cell.angle_alpha   90.00
_cell.angle_beta   90.00
_cell.angle_gamma   90.00
#
_symmetry.space_group_name_H-M   'P 1'
#
loop_
_entity.id
_entity.type
_entity.pdbx_description
1 polymer ?
#
loop_
_entity_poly.entity_id
_entity_poly.type
_entity_poly.pdbx_seq_one_letter_code
_entity_poly.pdbx_strand_id
1 'polypeptide(L)'
;MAIIRTTHATGRVSGGGNLFLVRSTAPMADYNKYDPRVDSLVMESLTSWDPSVGKLSDEDKAVLARLVHRSPEKAAKVSYFRSHTGFTREITVTVADIARIYDEQTAGRA
;
A
#
# COMPACT_ATOMS: atom_id res chain seq x y z
N MET A 1 -16.44 62.13 -6.92
CA MET A 1 -15.64 62.06 -5.68
C MET A 1 -16.47 61.36 -4.61
N ALA A 2 -16.15 60.11 -4.27
CA ALA A 2 -16.52 59.48 -3.02
C ALA A 2 -15.60 58.26 -2.84
N ILE A 3 -14.74 58.36 -1.83
CA ILE A 3 -13.78 57.37 -1.37
C ILE A 3 -14.39 56.71 -0.13
N ILE A 4 -14.61 55.40 -0.16
CA ILE A 4 -14.76 54.57 1.04
C ILE A 4 -13.90 53.31 0.88
N ARG A 5 -12.81 53.29 1.65
CA ARG A 5 -12.06 52.07 2.01
C ARG A 5 -12.78 51.43 3.20
N THR A 6 -12.89 50.09 3.24
CA THR A 6 -12.76 49.26 4.47
C THR A 6 -12.87 47.77 4.13
N THR A 7 -11.73 47.08 4.31
CA THR A 7 -11.45 45.67 4.64
C THR A 7 -12.23 44.51 3.98
N HIS A 8 -11.52 43.46 3.54
CA HIS A 8 -11.50 42.15 4.22
C HIS A 8 -10.46 41.20 3.59
N ALA A 9 -9.57 40.72 4.47
CA ALA A 9 -8.90 39.41 4.50
C ALA A 9 -8.25 38.80 3.24
N THR A 10 -6.91 38.77 3.29
CA THR A 10 -5.99 37.75 2.79
C THR A 10 -6.59 36.32 2.77
N GLY A 11 -6.73 35.76 1.56
CA GLY A 11 -7.00 34.34 1.33
C GLY A 11 -5.93 33.77 0.40
N ARG A 12 -4.82 33.31 0.98
CA ARG A 12 -3.75 32.56 0.31
C ARG A 12 -4.31 31.21 -0.12
N VAL A 13 -4.70 31.06 -1.39
CA VAL A 13 -5.03 29.76 -1.97
C VAL A 13 -3.75 28.95 -2.19
N SER A 14 -3.35 28.18 -1.17
CA SER A 14 -2.39 27.10 -1.34
C SER A 14 -3.12 25.93 -1.99
N GLY A 15 -3.13 25.89 -3.32
CA GLY A 15 -3.57 24.73 -4.11
C GLY A 15 -2.52 23.61 -4.07
N GLY A 16 -2.29 23.03 -2.90
CA GLY A 16 -1.55 21.78 -2.73
C GLY A 16 -2.46 20.60 -3.01
N GLY A 17 -2.90 20.45 -4.27
CA GLY A 17 -3.68 19.31 -4.72
C GLY A 17 -2.79 18.08 -4.78
N ASN A 18 -2.90 17.25 -3.76
CA ASN A 18 -2.17 16.01 -3.57
C ASN A 18 -2.31 15.10 -4.82
N LEU A 19 -1.17 14.76 -5.39
CA LEU A 19 -0.96 13.78 -6.45
C LEU A 19 -1.31 12.38 -5.91
N PHE A 20 -2.58 11.98 -5.99
CA PHE A 20 -3.06 10.64 -5.61
C PHE A 20 -4.42 10.45 -6.33
N LEU A 21 -4.69 9.46 -7.17
CA LEU A 21 -4.02 8.23 -7.55
C LEU A 21 -4.60 7.92 -8.95
N VAL A 22 -3.76 7.64 -9.94
CA VAL A 22 -4.22 7.02 -11.18
C VAL A 22 -5.02 5.78 -10.80
N ARG A 23 -6.28 5.71 -11.25
CA ARG A 23 -7.08 4.49 -11.16
C ARG A 23 -6.45 3.51 -12.15
N SER A 24 -5.40 2.82 -11.73
CA SER A 24 -4.84 1.70 -12.46
C SER A 24 -5.96 0.68 -12.60
N THR A 25 -6.42 0.47 -13.82
CA THR A 25 -7.04 -0.80 -14.22
C THR A 25 -6.11 -1.88 -13.71
N ALA A 26 -6.49 -2.59 -12.65
CA ALA A 26 -5.69 -3.70 -12.14
C ALA A 26 -5.41 -4.60 -13.35
N PRO A 27 -4.13 -4.79 -13.75
CA PRO A 27 -3.84 -5.79 -14.75
C PRO A 27 -4.43 -7.10 -14.23
N MET A 28 -4.97 -7.94 -15.11
CA MET A 28 -5.32 -9.29 -14.68
C MET A 28 -3.99 -9.93 -14.24
N ALA A 29 -3.87 -10.27 -12.94
CA ALA A 29 -2.65 -10.81 -12.39
C ALA A 29 -2.19 -12.02 -13.22
N ASP A 30 -0.95 -11.99 -13.70
CA ASP A 30 -0.38 -13.10 -14.47
C ASP A 30 -0.27 -14.35 -13.60
N TYR A 31 0.04 -14.17 -12.32
CA TYR A 31 0.06 -15.23 -11.30
C TYR A 31 -0.58 -14.75 -10.01
N ASN A 32 -1.40 -15.61 -9.39
CA ASN A 32 -2.10 -15.31 -8.13
C ASN A 32 -1.77 -16.32 -7.02
N LYS A 33 -0.57 -16.92 -7.10
CA LYS A 33 -0.02 -17.84 -6.10
C LYS A 33 1.46 -17.58 -5.98
N TYR A 34 1.99 -17.81 -4.78
CA TYR A 34 3.43 -17.77 -4.55
C TYR A 34 4.12 -18.85 -5.37
N ASP A 35 5.07 -18.44 -6.22
CA ASP A 35 6.02 -19.33 -6.88
C ASP A 35 7.43 -18.77 -6.65
N PRO A 36 8.37 -19.57 -6.10
CA PRO A 36 9.70 -19.08 -5.74
C PRO A 36 10.54 -18.65 -6.96
N ARG A 37 10.26 -19.18 -8.17
CA ARG A 37 10.97 -18.75 -9.39
C ARG A 37 10.49 -17.38 -9.84
N VAL A 38 9.17 -17.15 -9.81
CA VAL A 38 8.59 -15.84 -10.11
C VAL A 38 9.02 -14.80 -9.07
N ASP A 39 8.99 -15.16 -7.78
CA ASP A 39 9.35 -14.25 -6.69
C ASP A 39 10.82 -13.81 -6.78
N SER A 40 11.73 -14.68 -7.24
CA SER A 40 13.13 -14.32 -7.49
C SER A 40 13.34 -13.30 -8.60
N LEU A 41 12.34 -13.07 -9.47
CA LEU A 41 12.37 -12.12 -10.58
C LEU A 41 11.62 -10.82 -10.24
N VAL A 42 11.17 -10.67 -8.99
CA VAL A 42 10.46 -9.49 -8.52
C VAL A 42 11.42 -8.31 -8.39
N MET A 43 11.13 -7.23 -9.10
CA MET A 43 11.87 -5.98 -9.05
C MET A 43 11.15 -4.92 -8.21
N GLU A 44 9.82 -5.00 -8.15
CA GLU A 44 8.98 -4.02 -7.45
C GLU A 44 7.98 -4.72 -6.53
N SER A 45 7.79 -4.16 -5.32
CA SER A 45 6.81 -4.66 -4.36
C SER A 45 5.78 -3.59 -4.07
N LEU A 46 4.51 -3.92 -4.28
CA LEU A 46 3.35 -3.11 -4.00
C LEU A 46 2.54 -3.73 -2.86
N THR A 47 1.98 -2.88 -2.03
CA THR A 47 1.08 -3.29 -0.95
C THR A 47 -0.30 -2.71 -1.19
N SER A 48 -1.29 -3.59 -1.28
CA SER A 48 -2.70 -3.22 -1.30
C SER A 48 -3.35 -3.63 0.01
N TRP A 49 -4.43 -2.97 0.40
CA TRP A 49 -5.11 -3.21 1.67
C TRP A 49 -6.52 -3.70 1.40
N ASP A 50 -6.86 -4.88 1.94
CA ASP A 50 -8.22 -5.40 1.84
C ASP A 50 -9.19 -4.46 2.59
N PRO A 51 -10.38 -4.17 2.04
CA PRO A 51 -11.36 -3.30 2.69
C PRO A 51 -11.84 -3.81 4.05
N SER A 52 -11.63 -5.11 4.35
CA SER A 52 -11.92 -5.69 5.67
C SER A 52 -10.91 -5.26 6.73
N VAL A 53 -9.74 -4.77 6.33
CA VAL A 53 -8.75 -4.20 7.25
C VAL A 53 -9.27 -2.85 7.74
N GLY A 54 -9.43 -2.73 9.06
CA GLY A 54 -9.90 -1.51 9.70
C GLY A 54 -8.96 -0.32 9.51
N LYS A 55 -9.29 0.80 10.17
CA LYS A 55 -8.44 2.00 10.16
C LYS A 55 -7.18 1.76 10.99
N LEU A 56 -6.09 1.40 10.30
CA LEU A 56 -4.74 1.37 10.83
C LEU A 56 -4.06 2.73 10.64
N SER A 57 -3.16 3.09 11.56
CA SER A 57 -2.29 4.27 11.40
C SER A 57 -1.32 4.06 10.24
N ASP A 58 -0.85 5.15 9.63
CA ASP A 58 0.09 5.09 8.51
C ASP A 58 1.42 4.43 8.90
N GLU A 59 1.85 4.61 10.16
CA GLU A 59 3.03 3.95 10.72
C GLU A 59 2.86 2.42 10.79
N ASP A 60 1.73 1.96 11.34
CA ASP A 60 1.40 0.53 11.40
C ASP A 60 1.33 -0.08 10.00
N LYS A 61 0.72 0.64 9.05
CA LYS A 61 0.65 0.20 7.66
C LYS A 61 2.03 0.04 7.04
N ALA A 62 2.94 0.99 7.25
CA ALA A 62 4.30 0.90 6.74
C ALA A 62 5.05 -0.31 7.33
N VAL A 63 4.89 -0.55 8.64
CA VAL A 63 5.50 -1.69 9.34
C VAL A 63 4.93 -3.02 8.83
N LEU A 64 3.61 -3.14 8.75
CA LEU A 64 2.91 -4.33 8.27
C LEU A 64 3.21 -4.63 6.79
N ALA A 65 3.25 -3.60 5.93
CA ALA A 65 3.67 -3.73 4.53
C ALA A 65 5.08 -4.36 4.44
N ARG A 66 6.04 -3.84 5.21
CA ARG A 66 7.39 -4.41 5.24
C ARG A 66 7.42 -5.84 5.80
N LEU A 67 6.59 -6.15 6.78
CA LEU A 67 6.52 -7.48 7.40
C LEU A 67 5.89 -8.51 6.46
N VAL A 68 4.79 -8.18 5.79
CA VAL A 68 4.14 -9.11 4.87
C VAL A 68 5.05 -9.46 3.69
N HIS A 69 5.80 -8.49 3.18
CA HIS A 69 6.75 -8.71 2.08
C HIS A 69 8.00 -9.52 2.46
N ARG A 70 8.27 -9.73 3.76
CA ARG A 70 9.34 -10.63 4.23
C ARG A 70 8.97 -12.11 4.11
N SER A 71 7.68 -12.43 4.14
CA SER A 71 7.19 -13.79 4.02
C SER A 71 6.02 -13.84 3.02
N PRO A 72 6.28 -13.57 1.73
CA PRO A 72 5.26 -13.56 0.68
C PRO A 72 4.58 -14.93 0.50
N GLU A 73 5.28 -16.02 0.82
CA GLU A 73 4.75 -17.39 0.79
C GLU A 73 3.58 -17.62 1.77
N LYS A 74 3.54 -16.84 2.86
CA LYS A 74 2.51 -16.91 3.90
C LYS A 74 1.40 -15.87 3.69
N ALA A 75 1.46 -15.08 2.62
CA ALA A 75 0.47 -14.06 2.34
C ALA A 75 -0.84 -14.70 1.85
N ALA A 76 -1.97 -14.27 2.40
CA ALA A 76 -3.27 -14.82 2.01
C ALA A 76 -3.63 -14.52 0.55
N LYS A 77 -3.21 -13.35 0.04
CA LYS A 77 -3.42 -12.90 -1.34
C LYS A 77 -2.14 -12.28 -1.88
N VAL A 78 -1.51 -12.96 -2.83
CA VAL A 78 -0.33 -12.48 -3.55
C VAL A 78 -0.57 -12.56 -5.05
N SER A 79 -0.36 -11.42 -5.71
CA SER A 79 -0.47 -11.25 -7.14
C SER A 79 0.89 -10.89 -7.71
N TYR A 80 1.20 -11.42 -8.88
CA TYR A 80 2.38 -11.04 -9.64
C TYR A 80 1.94 -10.53 -11.00
N PHE A 81 2.51 -9.39 -11.38
CA PHE A 81 2.30 -8.75 -12.66
C PHE A 81 3.60 -8.75 -13.42
N ARG A 82 3.54 -9.06 -14.71
CA ARG A 82 4.71 -8.95 -15.57
C ARG A 82 5.04 -7.47 -15.80
N SER A 83 6.24 -7.06 -15.39
CA SER A 83 6.81 -5.76 -15.68
C SER A 83 7.81 -5.87 -16.84
N HIS A 84 8.21 -4.73 -17.41
CA HIS A 84 9.14 -4.72 -18.54
C HIS A 84 10.49 -5.36 -18.19
N THR A 85 10.96 -5.20 -16.96
CA THR A 85 12.28 -5.66 -16.48
C THR A 85 12.21 -6.86 -15.52
N GLY A 86 11.02 -7.44 -15.30
CA GLY A 86 10.84 -8.54 -14.35
C GLY A 86 9.39 -8.70 -13.93
N PHE A 87 9.17 -8.87 -12.63
CA PHE A 87 7.82 -8.93 -12.05
C PHE A 87 7.62 -7.83 -11.00
N THR A 88 6.39 -7.36 -10.92
CA THR A 88 5.89 -6.55 -9.82
C THR A 88 5.04 -7.45 -8.95
N ARG A 89 5.39 -7.58 -7.68
CA ARG A 89 4.61 -8.34 -6.70
C ARG A 89 3.70 -7.41 -5.95
N GLU A 90 2.40 -7.68 -5.99
CA GLU A 90 1.42 -7.01 -5.16
C GLU A 90 0.90 -7.98 -4.09
N ILE A 91 0.98 -7.57 -2.83
CA ILE A 91 0.36 -8.31 -1.73
C ILE A 91 -0.85 -7.53 -1.25
N THR A 92 -2.01 -8.19 -1.23
CA THR A 92 -3.21 -7.62 -0.59
C THR A 92 -3.24 -8.06 0.86
N VAL A 93 -2.93 -7.13 1.77
CA VAL A 93 -2.91 -7.39 3.21
C VAL A 93 -4.33 -7.60 3.70
N THR A 94 -4.57 -8.77 4.29
CA THR A 94 -5.86 -9.12 4.91
C THR A 94 -5.74 -9.12 6.44
N VAL A 95 -6.88 -9.22 7.12
CA VAL A 95 -6.92 -9.36 8.59
C VAL A 95 -6.17 -10.62 9.06
N ALA A 96 -6.21 -11.70 8.27
CA ALA A 96 -5.48 -12.93 8.58
C ALA A 96 -3.96 -12.72 8.56
N ASP A 97 -3.45 -11.95 7.59
CA ASP A 97 -2.02 -11.61 7.52
C ASP A 97 -1.58 -10.77 8.71
N ILE A 98 -2.40 -9.81 9.12
CA ILE A 98 -2.13 -8.96 10.28
C ILE A 98 -2.08 -9.79 11.54
N ALA A 99 -3.10 -10.64 11.79
CA ALA A 99 -3.16 -11.51 12.95
C ALA A 99 -1.92 -12.43 13.04
N ARG A 100 -1.54 -13.05 11.91
CA ARG A 100 -0.33 -13.86 11.81
C ARG A 100 0.92 -13.06 12.17
N ILE A 101 1.08 -11.87 11.60
CA ILE A 101 2.26 -11.03 11.85
C ILE A 101 2.34 -10.64 13.34
N TYR A 102 1.22 -10.26 13.96
CA TYR A 102 1.19 -9.96 15.39
C TYR A 102 1.57 -11.16 16.26
N ASP A 103 1.08 -12.36 15.92
CA ASP A 103 1.47 -13.61 16.57
C ASP A 103 2.98 -13.87 16.44
N GLU A 104 3.52 -13.78 15.22
CA GLU A 104 4.96 -13.97 14.96
C GLU A 104 5.84 -12.95 15.72
N GLN A 105 5.40 -11.68 15.82
CA GLN A 105 6.13 -10.65 16.57
C GLN A 105 6.07 -10.87 18.09
N THR A 106 4.97 -11.44 18.59
CA THR A 106 4.79 -11.71 20.02
C THR A 106 5.55 -12.96 20.43
N ALA A 107 5.48 -14.02 19.60
CA ALA A 107 6.20 -15.27 19.79
C ALA A 107 7.73 -15.09 19.68
N GLY A 108 8.21 -14.23 18.78
CA GLY A 108 9.64 -13.94 18.64
C GLY A 108 10.26 -13.10 19.78
N ARG A 109 9.46 -12.67 20.76
CA ARG A 109 9.91 -11.91 21.95
C ARG A 109 9.92 -12.73 23.25
N ALA A 110 9.46 -13.97 23.22
CA ALA A 110 9.50 -14.90 24.35
C ALA A 110 10.82 -15.70 24.35
#